data_AF-A0A952XXY5-F1
#
_entry.id   AF-A0A952XXY5-F1
#
_cell.length_a   1.000
_cell.length_b   1.000
_cell.length_c   1.000
_cell.angle_alpha   90.00
_cell.angle_beta   90.00
_cell.angle_gamma   90.00
#
_symmetry.space_group_name_H-M   'P 1'
#
loop_
_entity.id
_entity.type
_entity.pdbx_description
1 polymer ?
#
loop_
_entity_poly.entity_id
_entity_poly.type
_entity_poly.pdbx_seq_one_letter_code
_entity_poly.pdbx_strand_id
1 'polypeptide(L)'
;RAGTLAGPIGPAEGLLLSHVGTHVGLVLRSKNPSAFRPDLAHGVEGLGSEELEALNDAEALIRVVFVARKPPAKREHLSFTPAMALGYLALAEGTLVYDVAANAVYLPESFRGAMDRPAKQASSHVVVRWRFRPQGWMASTSGMGKMGLPELEFGPAESDHEALATELVREAAEALWKSGSLTRSLTVAAFNDEYALRLGEPRRGIVSLNVESRSAS
;
A
#
# COMPACT_ATOMS: atom_id res chain seq x y z
N ARG A 1 -20.67 1.44 11.63
CA ARG A 1 -20.23 1.77 13.00
C ARG A 1 -18.74 2.00 12.91
N ALA A 2 -18.31 3.26 12.87
CA ALA A 2 -16.91 3.62 12.99
C ALA A 2 -16.37 2.95 14.26
N GLY A 3 -15.40 2.06 14.09
CA GLY A 3 -14.75 1.39 15.20
C GLY A 3 -14.06 2.45 16.04
N THR A 4 -14.64 2.78 17.19
CA THR A 4 -13.98 3.57 18.23
C THR A 4 -12.64 2.92 18.53
N LEU A 5 -11.57 3.51 18.02
CA LEU A 5 -10.19 3.32 18.48
C LEU A 5 -9.98 3.95 19.88
N ALA A 6 -11.05 4.09 20.66
CA ALA A 6 -11.09 4.74 21.97
C ALA A 6 -10.99 3.72 23.12
N GLY A 7 -10.39 2.56 22.86
CA GLY A 7 -9.93 1.67 23.93
C GLY A 7 -8.54 2.12 24.40
N PRO A 8 -8.21 2.03 25.70
CA PRO A 8 -6.84 2.21 26.16
C PRO A 8 -5.90 1.25 25.41
N ILE A 9 -4.65 1.67 25.17
CA ILE A 9 -3.60 0.84 24.57
C ILE A 9 -3.53 -0.47 25.36
N GLY A 10 -3.95 -1.56 24.75
CA GLY A 10 -3.91 -2.89 25.34
C GLY A 10 -2.55 -3.55 25.12
N PRO A 11 -2.36 -4.77 25.65
CA PRO A 11 -1.14 -5.53 25.45
C PRO A 11 -0.81 -5.79 23.98
N ALA A 12 -1.82 -5.94 23.11
CA ALA A 12 -1.63 -6.16 21.68
C ALA A 12 -1.05 -4.91 20.98
N GLU A 13 -1.60 -3.74 21.29
CA GLU A 13 -1.14 -2.45 20.80
C GLU A 13 0.28 -2.13 21.32
N GLY A 14 0.56 -2.41 22.59
CA GLY A 14 1.89 -2.23 23.19
C GLY A 14 2.96 -3.13 22.57
N LEU A 15 2.62 -4.40 22.28
CA LEU A 15 3.52 -5.32 21.55
C LEU A 15 3.79 -4.84 20.13
N LEU A 16 2.77 -4.27 19.47
CA LEU A 16 2.93 -3.76 18.12
C LEU A 16 3.79 -2.49 18.06
N LEU A 17 3.64 -1.58 19.02
CA LEU A 17 4.54 -0.42 19.17
C LEU A 17 5.99 -0.84 19.40
N SER A 18 6.20 -1.98 20.06
CA SER A 18 7.53 -2.54 20.33
C SER A 18 8.03 -3.47 19.21
N HIS A 19 7.23 -3.71 18.17
CA HIS A 19 7.59 -4.63 17.10
C HIS A 19 8.66 -4.00 16.20
N VAL A 20 9.70 -4.76 15.85
CA VAL A 20 10.85 -4.29 15.05
C VAL A 20 10.50 -3.81 13.64
N GLY A 21 9.31 -4.17 13.15
CA GLY A 21 8.77 -3.72 11.86
C GLY A 21 8.02 -2.39 11.94
N THR A 22 7.70 -1.91 13.14
CA THR A 22 7.02 -0.64 13.37
C THR A 22 8.05 0.48 13.44
N HIS A 23 7.87 1.49 12.59
CA HIS A 23 8.75 2.66 12.54
C HIS A 23 7.92 3.93 12.58
N VAL A 24 8.23 4.78 13.55
CA VAL A 24 7.74 6.16 13.61
C VAL A 24 8.93 7.10 13.55
N GLY A 25 8.87 8.09 12.66
CA GLY A 25 9.95 9.06 12.50
C GLY A 25 9.45 10.44 12.14
N LEU A 26 10.17 11.45 12.62
CA LEU A 26 9.96 12.84 12.24
C LEU A 26 10.79 13.17 10.99
N VAL A 27 10.13 13.66 9.95
CA VAL A 27 10.75 14.08 8.69
C VAL A 27 10.63 15.60 8.60
N LEU A 28 11.75 16.31 8.71
CA LEU A 28 11.77 17.77 8.62
C LEU A 28 11.87 18.23 7.16
N ARG A 29 11.09 19.24 6.78
CA ARG A 29 11.12 19.85 5.44
C ARG A 29 12.50 20.36 5.06
N SER A 30 13.16 21.06 5.97
CA SER A 30 14.49 21.64 5.76
C SER A 30 15.55 20.63 5.35
N LYS A 31 15.36 19.35 5.70
CA LYS A 31 16.26 18.24 5.36
C LYS A 31 15.73 17.35 4.23
N ASN A 32 14.42 17.36 3.97
CA ASN A 32 13.76 16.42 3.07
C ASN A 32 12.70 17.11 2.19
N PRO A 33 13.05 18.16 1.42
CA PRO A 33 12.06 18.98 0.71
C PRO A 33 11.23 18.18 -0.30
N SER A 34 11.80 17.15 -0.92
CA SER A 34 11.10 16.28 -1.88
C SER A 34 9.97 15.46 -1.25
N ALA A 35 10.04 15.15 0.05
CA ALA A 35 8.98 14.42 0.74
C ALA A 35 7.67 15.23 0.87
N PHE A 36 7.75 16.56 0.72
CA PHE A 36 6.64 17.50 0.81
C PHE A 36 6.12 17.93 -0.57
N ARG A 37 6.53 17.22 -1.63
CA ARG A 37 6.13 17.48 -3.02
C ARG A 37 5.50 16.24 -3.66
N PRO A 38 4.40 15.70 -3.09
CA PRO A 38 3.71 14.56 -3.68
C PRO A 38 3.11 14.89 -5.05
N ASP A 39 2.88 16.16 -5.36
CA ASP A 39 2.47 16.64 -6.69
C ASP A 39 3.46 16.32 -7.80
N LEU A 40 4.75 16.16 -7.47
CA LEU A 40 5.77 15.72 -8.42
C LEU A 40 5.71 14.20 -8.69
N ALA A 41 4.97 13.44 -7.88
CA ALA A 41 4.71 12.04 -8.13
C ALA A 41 3.51 11.89 -9.08
N HIS A 42 3.62 10.99 -10.05
CA HIS A 42 2.55 10.76 -11.01
C HIS A 42 1.29 10.20 -10.33
N GLY A 43 0.15 10.87 -10.58
CA GLY A 43 -1.19 10.37 -10.29
C GLY A 43 -1.51 10.27 -8.80
N VAL A 44 -1.09 11.25 -7.98
CA VAL A 44 -1.50 11.28 -6.58
C VAL A 44 -2.97 11.72 -6.49
N GLU A 45 -3.79 10.87 -5.88
CA GLU A 45 -5.21 11.12 -5.67
C GLU A 45 -5.44 12.08 -4.50
N GLY A 46 -6.50 12.88 -4.57
CA GLY A 46 -6.88 13.80 -3.50
C GLY A 46 -6.02 15.05 -3.38
N LEU A 47 -5.17 15.36 -4.37
CA LEU A 47 -4.45 16.64 -4.42
C LEU A 47 -5.35 17.73 -5.02
N GLY A 48 -5.99 18.51 -4.15
CA GLY A 48 -6.64 19.78 -4.48
C GLY A 48 -5.84 20.99 -4.01
N SER A 49 -6.43 22.17 -4.09
CA SER A 49 -5.81 23.42 -3.63
C SER A 49 -5.54 23.40 -2.12
N GLU A 50 -6.52 22.92 -1.33
CA GLU A 50 -6.41 22.86 0.13
C GLU A 50 -5.30 21.89 0.58
N GLU A 51 -5.21 20.71 -0.03
CA GLU A 51 -4.15 19.75 0.30
C GLU A 51 -2.77 20.27 -0.10
N LEU A 52 -2.66 21.00 -1.22
CA LEU A 52 -1.39 21.62 -1.64
C LEU A 52 -0.98 22.76 -0.72
N GLU A 53 -1.92 23.58 -0.23
CA GLU A 53 -1.67 24.62 0.78
C GLU A 53 -1.21 23.98 2.10
N ALA A 54 -1.93 22.98 2.60
CA ALA A 54 -1.55 22.24 3.80
C ALA A 54 -0.16 21.58 3.64
N LEU A 55 0.13 21.02 2.46
CA LEU A 55 1.43 20.47 2.12
C LEU A 55 2.51 21.52 1.96
N ASN A 56 2.21 22.78 1.67
CA ASN A 56 3.22 23.85 1.59
C ASN A 56 3.54 24.40 2.98
N ASP A 57 2.54 24.52 3.84
CA ASP A 57 2.67 25.08 5.19
C ASP A 57 3.31 24.09 6.18
N ALA A 58 3.23 22.78 5.92
CA ALA A 58 3.78 21.77 6.82
C ALA A 58 5.31 21.88 6.99
N GLU A 59 5.83 22.09 8.19
CA GLU A 59 7.28 22.10 8.44
C GLU A 59 7.88 20.69 8.63
N ALA A 60 7.01 19.73 8.96
CA ALA A 60 7.40 18.35 9.24
C ALA A 60 6.31 17.36 8.81
N LEU A 61 6.71 16.11 8.57
CA LEU A 61 5.82 14.96 8.47
C LEU A 61 6.15 13.96 9.57
N ILE A 62 5.13 13.35 10.16
CA ILE A 62 5.31 12.18 11.02
C ILE A 62 5.08 10.94 10.17
N ARG A 63 6.15 10.21 9.88
CA ARG A 63 6.10 8.99 9.09
C ARG A 63 5.79 7.82 10.00
N VAL A 64 4.64 7.18 9.79
CA VAL A 64 4.24 5.94 10.45
C VAL A 64 4.27 4.81 9.44
N VAL A 65 5.07 3.77 9.68
CA VAL A 65 5.24 2.64 8.77
C VAL A 65 5.25 1.33 9.55
N PHE A 66 4.65 0.31 8.96
CA PHE A 66 4.86 -1.08 9.37
C PHE A 66 5.33 -1.92 8.18
N VAL A 67 6.48 -2.59 8.34
CA VAL A 67 6.98 -3.57 7.38
C VAL A 67 7.23 -4.89 8.09
N ALA A 68 6.59 -5.94 7.61
CA ALA A 68 6.85 -7.29 8.09
C ALA A 68 8.01 -7.91 7.31
N ARG A 69 8.87 -8.70 7.98
CA ARG A 69 9.87 -9.54 7.29
C ARG A 69 9.30 -10.89 6.86
N LYS A 70 8.26 -11.33 7.56
CA LYS A 70 7.47 -12.51 7.27
C LYS A 70 6.02 -12.24 7.65
N PRO A 71 5.07 -12.90 6.99
CA PRO A 71 3.65 -12.89 7.32
C PRO A 71 3.40 -12.98 8.83
N PRO A 72 2.87 -11.92 9.46
CA PRO A 72 2.54 -11.95 10.87
C PRO A 72 1.41 -12.94 11.15
N ALA A 73 1.49 -13.69 12.26
CA ALA A 73 0.43 -14.62 12.68
C ALA A 73 -0.90 -13.90 12.95
N LYS A 74 -0.81 -12.63 13.33
CA LYS A 74 -1.88 -11.72 13.70
C LYS A 74 -1.79 -10.48 12.82
N ARG A 75 -2.92 -9.98 12.33
CA ARG A 75 -3.01 -8.89 11.33
C ARG A 75 -3.49 -7.55 11.92
N GLU A 76 -3.43 -7.42 13.24
CA GLU A 76 -3.87 -6.26 14.01
C GLU A 76 -3.13 -4.99 13.59
N HIS A 77 -1.88 -5.13 13.10
CA HIS A 77 -1.10 -4.02 12.55
C HIS A 77 -1.76 -3.32 11.38
N LEU A 78 -2.54 -4.04 10.58
CA LEU A 78 -3.25 -3.47 9.44
C LEU A 78 -4.30 -2.44 9.86
N SER A 79 -4.92 -2.62 11.03
CA SER A 79 -5.84 -1.63 11.62
C SER A 79 -5.11 -0.60 12.46
N PHE A 80 -4.05 -1.02 13.15
CA PHE A 80 -3.36 -0.18 14.12
C PHE A 80 -2.46 0.88 13.48
N THR A 81 -1.78 0.58 12.37
CA THR A 81 -0.93 1.56 11.68
C THR A 81 -1.70 2.82 11.25
N PRO A 82 -2.86 2.73 10.56
CA PRO A 82 -3.65 3.92 10.23
C PRO A 82 -4.27 4.58 11.49
N ALA A 83 -4.64 3.80 12.51
CA ALA A 83 -5.08 4.34 13.80
C ALA A 83 -3.99 5.19 14.49
N MET A 84 -2.73 4.74 14.42
CA MET A 84 -1.59 5.47 14.95
C MET A 84 -1.34 6.76 14.16
N ALA A 85 -1.47 6.72 12.82
CA ALA A 85 -1.39 7.92 12.00
C ALA A 85 -2.44 8.97 12.41
N LEU A 86 -3.68 8.54 12.69
CA LEU A 86 -4.70 9.42 13.28
C LEU A 86 -4.30 9.99 14.64
N GLY A 87 -3.72 9.17 15.51
CA GLY A 87 -3.25 9.62 16.82
C GLY A 87 -2.21 10.73 16.69
N TYR A 88 -1.23 10.56 15.80
CA TYR A 88 -0.25 11.61 15.51
C TYR A 88 -0.85 12.83 14.84
N LEU A 89 -1.80 12.64 13.92
CA LEU A 89 -2.53 13.73 13.28
C LEU A 89 -3.23 14.61 14.33
N ALA A 90 -3.89 13.99 15.32
CA ALA A 90 -4.54 14.71 16.41
C ALA A 90 -3.55 15.38 17.37
N LEU A 91 -2.49 14.68 17.77
CA LEU A 91 -1.52 15.17 18.76
C LEU A 91 -0.61 16.27 18.22
N ALA A 92 -0.29 16.23 16.93
CA ALA A 92 0.59 17.20 16.28
C ALA A 92 -0.17 18.30 15.55
N GLU A 93 -1.50 18.37 15.73
CA GLU A 93 -2.38 19.29 14.99
C GLU A 93 -2.14 19.22 13.47
N GLY A 94 -1.91 18.00 12.98
CA GLY A 94 -1.55 17.74 11.60
C GLY A 94 -2.71 18.03 10.66
N THR A 95 -2.39 18.62 9.51
CA THR A 95 -3.37 19.14 8.54
C THR A 95 -3.69 18.17 7.41
N LEU A 96 -2.89 17.12 7.22
CA LEU A 96 -3.10 16.14 6.15
C LEU A 96 -2.44 14.79 6.47
N VAL A 97 -2.90 13.75 5.78
CA VAL A 97 -2.26 12.43 5.74
C VAL A 97 -1.87 12.12 4.29
N TYR A 98 -0.60 11.81 4.07
CA TYR A 98 -0.12 11.30 2.79
C TYR A 98 0.12 9.79 2.88
N ASP A 99 -0.77 9.00 2.26
CA ASP A 99 -0.59 7.56 2.10
C ASP A 99 0.22 7.26 0.84
N VAL A 100 1.51 7.01 1.05
CA VAL A 100 2.47 6.70 -0.01
C VAL A 100 2.11 5.41 -0.76
N ALA A 101 1.53 4.41 -0.08
CA ALA A 101 1.17 3.14 -0.70
C ALA A 101 -0.10 3.30 -1.55
N ALA A 102 -1.07 4.04 -1.05
CA ALA A 102 -2.27 4.38 -1.82
C ALA A 102 -2.02 5.41 -2.93
N ASN A 103 -0.91 6.16 -2.87
CA ASN A 103 -0.68 7.36 -3.68
C ASN A 103 -1.76 8.42 -3.45
N ALA A 104 -2.23 8.58 -2.22
CA ALA A 104 -3.38 9.42 -1.93
C ALA A 104 -3.08 10.39 -0.79
N VAL A 105 -3.59 11.61 -0.90
CA VAL A 105 -3.60 12.58 0.18
C VAL A 105 -5.01 12.70 0.72
N TYR A 106 -5.11 12.83 2.03
CA TYR A 106 -6.37 12.97 2.74
C TYR A 106 -6.30 14.14 3.70
N LEU A 107 -7.33 14.97 3.71
CA LEU A 107 -7.65 15.80 4.87
C LEU A 107 -8.10 14.92 6.05
N PRO A 108 -8.00 15.40 7.31
CA PRO A 108 -8.26 14.61 8.50
C PRO A 108 -9.62 13.88 8.50
N GLU A 109 -10.70 14.55 8.12
CA GLU A 109 -12.04 13.94 8.10
C GLU A 109 -12.17 12.88 7.00
N SER A 110 -11.63 13.16 5.82
CA SER A 110 -11.60 12.20 4.70
C SER A 110 -10.79 10.95 5.05
N PHE A 111 -9.68 11.11 5.78
CA PHE A 111 -8.88 9.99 6.25
C PHE A 111 -9.63 9.13 7.26
N ARG A 112 -10.37 9.74 8.20
CA ARG A 112 -11.23 9.00 9.14
C ARG A 112 -12.26 8.15 8.40
N GLY A 113 -12.92 8.71 7.39
CA GLY A 113 -13.86 7.96 6.54
C GLY A 113 -13.19 6.83 5.76
N ALA A 114 -11.97 7.04 5.25
CA ALA A 114 -11.22 6.01 4.53
C ALA A 114 -10.87 4.79 5.41
N MET A 115 -10.74 4.97 6.73
CA MET A 115 -10.47 3.89 7.67
C MET A 115 -11.67 3.01 8.01
N ASP A 116 -12.90 3.39 7.63
CA ASP A 116 -14.08 2.54 7.83
C ASP A 116 -14.10 1.30 6.91
N ARG A 117 -13.15 1.23 5.96
CA ARG A 117 -12.96 0.07 5.08
C ARG A 117 -12.51 -1.17 5.86
N PRO A 118 -12.78 -2.39 5.37
CA PRO A 118 -12.33 -3.62 6.02
C PRO A 118 -10.80 -3.69 6.09
N ALA A 119 -10.25 -3.37 7.26
CA ALA A 119 -8.81 -3.20 7.45
C ALA A 119 -7.96 -4.45 7.20
N LYS A 120 -8.55 -5.65 7.07
CA LYS A 120 -7.79 -6.89 6.84
C LYS A 120 -7.74 -7.35 5.37
N GLN A 121 -8.54 -6.74 4.50
CA GLN A 121 -8.58 -7.07 3.07
C GLN A 121 -7.37 -6.47 2.34
N ALA A 122 -6.90 -7.13 1.27
CA ALA A 122 -5.74 -6.62 0.53
C ALA A 122 -6.08 -5.31 -0.18
N SER A 123 -7.31 -5.18 -0.69
CA SER A 123 -7.83 -3.95 -1.32
C SER A 123 -7.74 -2.68 -0.45
N SER A 124 -7.68 -2.83 0.88
CA SER A 124 -7.49 -1.70 1.80
C SER A 124 -6.03 -1.27 1.95
N HIS A 125 -5.07 -2.06 1.45
CA HIS A 125 -3.65 -1.91 1.76
C HIS A 125 -2.72 -1.96 0.57
N VAL A 126 -3.16 -2.61 -0.51
CA VAL A 126 -2.38 -2.88 -1.71
C VAL A 126 -3.04 -2.14 -2.87
N VAL A 127 -2.24 -1.32 -3.55
CA VAL A 127 -2.65 -0.66 -4.78
C VAL A 127 -1.83 -1.20 -5.94
N VAL A 128 -2.49 -1.49 -7.05
CA VAL A 128 -1.85 -1.85 -8.31
C VAL A 128 -1.74 -0.59 -9.16
N ARG A 129 -0.55 -0.30 -9.67
CA ARG A 129 -0.28 0.88 -10.49
C ARG A 129 0.26 0.48 -11.85
N TRP A 130 -0.35 1.05 -12.88
CA TRP A 130 0.15 1.00 -14.25
C TRP A 130 1.09 2.17 -14.50
N ARG A 131 2.35 1.87 -14.85
CA ARG A 131 3.38 2.90 -15.02
C ARG A 131 4.32 2.57 -16.16
N PHE A 132 4.69 3.60 -16.91
CA PHE A 132 5.75 3.51 -17.89
C PHE A 132 7.12 3.51 -17.19
N ARG A 133 7.97 2.57 -17.58
CA ARG A 133 9.37 2.45 -17.18
C ARG A 133 10.25 2.40 -18.45
N PRO A 134 11.58 2.58 -18.35
CA PRO A 134 12.46 2.45 -19.52
C PRO A 134 12.31 1.13 -20.29
N GLN A 135 11.85 0.05 -19.63
CA GLN A 135 11.62 -1.26 -20.21
C GLN A 135 10.26 -1.40 -20.93
N GLY A 136 9.31 -0.49 -20.70
CA GLY A 136 7.95 -0.56 -21.22
C GLY A 136 6.90 -0.26 -20.15
N TRP A 137 5.63 -0.50 -20.46
CA TRP A 137 4.55 -0.37 -19.48
C TRP A 137 4.48 -1.58 -18.55
N MET A 138 4.24 -1.32 -17.27
CA MET A 138 4.27 -2.33 -16.22
C MET A 138 3.18 -2.09 -15.18
N ALA A 139 2.55 -3.17 -14.73
CA ALA A 139 1.65 -3.16 -13.58
C ALA A 139 2.44 -3.60 -12.35
N SER A 140 2.36 -2.85 -11.25
CA SER A 140 3.12 -3.14 -10.04
C SER A 140 2.30 -2.91 -8.77
N THR A 141 2.50 -3.72 -7.74
CA THR A 141 1.87 -3.48 -6.43
C THR A 141 2.65 -2.47 -5.61
N SER A 142 1.94 -1.83 -4.68
CA SER A 142 2.52 -1.14 -3.53
C SER A 142 1.73 -1.49 -2.28
N GLY A 143 2.40 -1.99 -1.24
CA GLY A 143 1.80 -2.27 0.08
C GLY A 143 1.91 -3.72 0.52
N MET A 144 2.41 -4.63 -0.32
CA MET A 144 2.59 -6.06 0.00
C MET A 144 3.53 -6.27 1.18
N GLY A 145 4.51 -5.38 1.37
CA GLY A 145 5.47 -5.43 2.48
C GLY A 145 4.84 -5.37 3.89
N LYS A 146 3.59 -4.88 4.02
CA LYS A 146 2.83 -4.91 5.29
C LYS A 146 2.56 -6.34 5.75
N MET A 147 2.52 -7.30 4.82
CA MET A 147 2.38 -8.74 5.07
C MET A 147 3.72 -9.49 4.94
N GLY A 148 4.84 -8.79 4.76
CA GLY A 148 6.15 -9.39 4.51
C GLY A 148 6.21 -10.17 3.20
N LEU A 149 5.39 -9.77 2.24
CA LEU A 149 5.40 -10.27 0.87
C LEU A 149 6.17 -9.27 -0.01
N PRO A 150 6.87 -9.74 -1.06
CA PRO A 150 7.46 -8.86 -2.04
C PRO A 150 6.37 -8.12 -2.83
N GLU A 151 6.71 -6.97 -3.39
CA GLU A 151 5.85 -6.33 -4.39
C GLU A 151 5.85 -7.17 -5.67
N LEU A 152 4.72 -7.21 -6.37
CA LEU A 152 4.55 -7.92 -7.63
C LEU A 152 4.72 -6.94 -8.78
N GLU A 153 5.26 -7.44 -9.89
CA GLU A 153 5.41 -6.68 -11.11
C GLU A 153 5.09 -7.54 -12.33
N PHE A 154 4.25 -7.04 -13.22
CA PHE A 154 3.92 -7.66 -14.50
C PHE A 154 4.30 -6.71 -15.63
N GLY A 155 5.03 -7.23 -16.62
CA GLY A 155 5.48 -6.49 -17.78
C GLY A 155 6.95 -6.80 -18.15
N PRO A 156 7.48 -6.17 -19.19
CA PRO A 156 6.84 -5.11 -19.97
C PRO A 156 5.66 -5.62 -20.81
N ALA A 157 4.65 -4.76 -20.99
CA ALA A 157 3.45 -5.03 -21.79
C ALA A 157 3.12 -3.81 -22.68
N GLU A 158 2.26 -4.04 -23.67
CA GLU A 158 1.73 -2.97 -24.55
C GLU A 158 0.79 -2.06 -23.77
N SER A 159 0.65 -0.80 -24.22
CA SER A 159 -0.14 0.22 -23.50
C SER A 159 -1.62 -0.14 -23.39
N ASP A 160 -2.16 -0.85 -24.37
CA ASP A 160 -3.55 -1.31 -24.44
C ASP A 160 -3.83 -2.54 -23.57
N HIS A 161 -2.79 -3.19 -23.04
CA HIS A 161 -2.92 -4.32 -22.11
C HIS A 161 -3.08 -3.89 -20.64
N GLU A 162 -3.23 -2.59 -20.35
CA GLU A 162 -3.35 -2.05 -18.99
C GLU A 162 -4.39 -2.78 -18.13
N ALA A 163 -5.60 -2.97 -18.68
CA ALA A 163 -6.71 -3.59 -17.95
C ALA A 163 -6.38 -5.03 -17.55
N LEU A 164 -5.83 -5.82 -18.47
CA LEU A 164 -5.42 -7.19 -18.21
C LEU A 164 -4.24 -7.26 -17.23
N ALA A 165 -3.17 -6.50 -17.49
CA ALA A 165 -1.98 -6.49 -16.65
C ALA A 165 -2.31 -6.11 -15.20
N THR A 166 -3.14 -5.07 -15.02
CA THR A 166 -3.58 -4.59 -13.71
C THR A 166 -4.44 -5.64 -13.00
N GLU A 167 -5.35 -6.30 -13.70
CA GLU A 167 -6.21 -7.33 -13.12
C GLU A 167 -5.43 -8.58 -12.70
N LEU A 168 -4.51 -9.06 -13.54
CA LEU A 168 -3.64 -10.20 -13.21
C LEU A 168 -2.81 -9.93 -11.94
N VAL A 169 -2.22 -8.74 -11.84
CA VAL A 169 -1.44 -8.35 -10.66
C VAL A 169 -2.33 -8.22 -9.43
N ARG A 170 -3.55 -7.67 -9.57
CA ARG A 170 -4.51 -7.50 -8.48
C ARG A 170 -4.96 -8.84 -7.91
N GLU A 171 -5.37 -9.77 -8.77
CA GLU A 171 -5.80 -11.10 -8.36
C GLU A 171 -4.65 -11.91 -7.74
N ALA A 172 -3.44 -11.81 -8.31
CA ALA A 172 -2.25 -12.42 -7.73
C ALA A 172 -1.95 -11.85 -6.33
N ALA A 173 -2.02 -10.52 -6.17
CA ALA A 173 -1.80 -9.86 -4.89
C ALA A 173 -2.82 -10.30 -3.84
N GLU A 174 -4.11 -10.35 -4.19
CA GLU A 174 -5.19 -10.81 -3.31
C GLU A 174 -5.00 -12.28 -2.90
N ALA A 175 -4.62 -13.16 -3.83
CA ALA A 175 -4.35 -14.57 -3.55
C ALA A 175 -3.19 -14.75 -2.57
N LEU A 176 -2.05 -14.08 -2.81
CA LEU A 176 -0.88 -14.14 -1.93
C LEU A 176 -1.14 -13.47 -0.58
N TRP A 177 -1.93 -12.40 -0.55
CA TRP A 177 -2.34 -11.73 0.68
C TRP A 177 -3.21 -12.64 1.56
N LYS A 178 -4.11 -13.41 0.95
CA LYS A 178 -4.94 -14.41 1.64
C LYS A 178 -4.09 -15.56 2.18
N SER A 179 -3.24 -16.16 1.34
CA SER A 179 -2.36 -17.26 1.77
C SER A 179 -1.32 -16.82 2.81
N GLY A 180 -0.90 -15.55 2.73
CA GLY A 180 0.23 -15.05 3.50
C GLY A 180 1.51 -15.81 3.16
N SER A 181 1.70 -16.21 1.90
CA SER A 181 2.92 -16.92 1.49
C SER A 181 3.18 -16.72 0.00
N LEU A 182 4.47 -16.63 -0.35
CA LEU A 182 4.91 -16.62 -1.73
C LEU A 182 4.89 -18.05 -2.28
N THR A 183 4.30 -18.24 -3.45
CA THR A 183 4.31 -19.49 -4.21
C THR A 183 5.11 -19.31 -5.51
N ARG A 184 5.55 -20.42 -6.13
CA ARG A 184 6.24 -20.40 -7.43
C ARG A 184 5.28 -20.20 -8.60
N SER A 185 4.05 -20.66 -8.44
CA SER A 185 2.99 -20.48 -9.42
C SER A 185 1.64 -20.36 -8.74
N LEU A 186 0.72 -19.68 -9.41
CA LEU A 186 -0.67 -19.56 -8.98
C LEU A 186 -1.57 -19.35 -10.20
N THR A 187 -2.82 -19.81 -10.09
CA THR A 187 -3.84 -19.57 -11.11
C THR A 187 -4.74 -18.42 -10.65
N VAL A 188 -4.98 -17.45 -11.53
CA VAL A 188 -5.95 -16.36 -11.31
C VAL A 188 -7.02 -16.37 -12.39
N ALA A 189 -8.21 -15.89 -12.04
CA ALA A 189 -9.27 -15.63 -13.01
C ALA A 189 -9.25 -14.15 -13.41
N ALA A 190 -9.33 -13.84 -14.70
CA ALA A 190 -9.49 -12.47 -15.19
C ALA A 190 -10.32 -12.50 -16.48
N PHE A 191 -11.32 -11.61 -16.60
CA PHE A 191 -12.15 -11.47 -17.81
C PHE A 191 -12.76 -12.79 -18.35
N ASN A 192 -13.18 -13.69 -17.45
CA ASN A 192 -13.70 -15.04 -17.75
C ASN A 192 -12.67 -16.05 -18.27
N ASP A 193 -11.39 -15.76 -18.17
CA ASP A 193 -10.32 -16.71 -18.45
C ASP A 193 -9.57 -17.06 -17.17
N GLU A 194 -8.95 -18.24 -17.15
CA GLU A 194 -7.97 -18.62 -16.15
C GLU A 194 -6.55 -18.45 -16.71
N TYR A 195 -5.69 -17.84 -15.91
CA TYR A 195 -4.29 -17.60 -16.22
C TYR A 195 -3.40 -18.31 -15.23
N ALA A 196 -2.54 -19.20 -15.72
CA ALA A 196 -1.45 -19.76 -14.94
C ALA A 196 -0.30 -18.76 -14.89
N LEU A 197 0.00 -18.24 -13.71
CA LEU A 197 1.08 -17.29 -13.48
C LEU A 197 2.27 -17.99 -12.84
N ARG A 198 3.47 -17.76 -13.37
CA ARG A 198 4.73 -18.10 -12.72
C ARG A 198 5.36 -16.87 -12.09
N LEU A 199 5.78 -17.05 -10.84
CA LEU A 199 6.42 -16.06 -10.02
C LEU A 199 7.93 -16.26 -10.08
N GLY A 200 8.65 -15.21 -10.45
CA GLY A 200 10.11 -15.20 -10.44
C GLY A 200 10.69 -15.21 -9.03
N GLU A 201 12.01 -15.40 -8.94
CA GLU A 201 12.73 -15.25 -7.68
C GLU A 201 12.70 -13.79 -7.21
N PRO A 202 12.47 -13.51 -5.91
CA PRO A 202 12.47 -12.15 -5.39
C PRO A 202 13.81 -11.45 -5.61
N ARG A 203 13.79 -10.28 -6.26
CA ARG A 203 14.96 -9.43 -6.47
C ARG A 203 14.67 -8.03 -5.93
N ARG A 204 15.47 -7.59 -4.95
CA ARG A 204 15.31 -6.27 -4.30
C ARG A 204 13.87 -6.01 -3.78
N GLY A 205 13.20 -7.06 -3.29
CA GLY A 205 11.83 -6.96 -2.77
C GLY A 205 10.73 -6.97 -3.84
N ILE A 206 11.06 -7.26 -5.10
CA ILE A 206 10.10 -7.36 -6.20
C ILE A 206 10.11 -8.78 -6.77
N VAL A 207 8.93 -9.29 -7.15
CA VAL A 207 8.73 -10.56 -7.85
C VAL A 207 8.05 -10.30 -9.19
N SER A 208 8.68 -10.75 -10.27
CA SER A 208 8.10 -10.66 -11.62
C SER A 208 7.06 -11.76 -11.84
N LEU A 209 5.91 -11.39 -12.40
CA LEU A 209 4.83 -12.28 -12.82
C LEU A 209 4.94 -12.54 -14.32
N ASN A 210 4.79 -13.81 -14.72
CA ASN A 210 4.79 -14.22 -16.13
C ASN A 210 3.57 -15.12 -16.38
N VAL A 211 2.84 -14.89 -17.46
CA VAL A 211 1.80 -15.84 -17.90
C VAL A 211 2.47 -17.05 -18.54
N GLU A 212 2.16 -18.24 -18.06
CA GLU A 212 2.60 -19.51 -18.67
C GLU A 212 1.57 -20.07 -19.63
N SER A 213 0.30 -20.02 -19.25
CA SER A 213 -0.82 -20.46 -20.08
C SER A 213 -2.08 -19.69 -19.75
N ARG A 214 -3.01 -19.72 -20.71
CA ARG A 214 -4.36 -19.18 -20.61
C ARG A 214 -5.33 -20.30 -21.00
N SER A 215 -6.35 -20.49 -20.20
CA SER A 215 -7.47 -21.39 -20.49
C SER A 215 -8.76 -20.57 -20.49
N ALA A 216 -9.56 -20.70 -21.54
CA ALA A 216 -10.90 -20.15 -21.54
C ALA A 216 -11.77 -20.96 -20.57
N SER A 217 -12.55 -20.27 -19.73
CA SER A 217 -13.57 -20.92 -18.89
C SER A 217 -14.79 -21.32 -19.70
#